data_AF-A0A812I8Y3-F1
#
_entry.id   AF-A0A812I8Y3-F1
#
_cell.length_a   1.000
_cell.length_b   1.000
_cell.length_c   1.000
_cell.angle_alpha   90.00
_cell.angle_beta   90.00
_cell.angle_gamma   90.00
#
_symmetry.space_group_name_H-M   'P 1'
#
loop_
_entity.id
_entity.type
_entity.pdbx_description
1 polymer ?
#
loop_
_entity_poly.entity_id
_entity_poly.type
_entity_poly.pdbx_seq_one_letter_code
_entity_poly.pdbx_strand_id
1 'polypeptide(L)'
;MNFDSLLYRLAKLSEFVIIVLLVLWSVDNIQSDVQFIEFFAGVGNAFLCMQEHYRSLRFDIEDHQAPPGRSNFMDFASTSGFALAIMAVLRTTVDKSLTHYGIKCSSFCQMNTGTSRRSACASLGYTTYPSVCSSNLLLERTTLLILLNTALGGAWTLEQPKGSVLEYYPSWRRMMQAVCEHGGPFAVARTSLWMGLYGADTPKRHYFYSNSQSVHKLDKGKLHVKKFDKKKKTAHYSYDKNNKACWTATKDLSGTQLLAKQPIKEVVLSYVYLHPPEPTFLQGPYSCDIRGVYNKNLQNGFW
;
A
#
# COMPACT_ATOMS: atom_id res chain seq x y z
N MET A 1 -9.53 13.67 -21.66
CA MET A 1 -9.37 14.09 -20.25
C MET A 1 -9.43 15.62 -20.21
N ASN A 2 -10.30 16.23 -19.39
CA ASN A 2 -10.29 17.69 -19.25
C ASN A 2 -9.14 18.09 -18.32
N PHE A 3 -8.08 18.67 -18.89
CA PHE A 3 -6.84 19.04 -18.21
C PHE A 3 -7.07 20.03 -17.06
N ASP A 4 -8.06 20.91 -17.18
CA ASP A 4 -8.33 21.97 -16.22
C ASP A 4 -8.79 21.41 -14.87
N SER A 5 -9.55 20.31 -14.87
CA SER A 5 -10.01 19.64 -13.64
C SER A 5 -8.86 18.94 -12.90
N LEU A 6 -7.92 18.35 -13.64
CA LEU A 6 -6.73 17.71 -13.08
C LEU A 6 -5.79 18.76 -12.48
N LEU A 7 -5.56 19.87 -13.19
CA LEU A 7 -4.72 20.97 -12.72
C LEU A 7 -5.30 21.63 -11.47
N TYR A 8 -6.61 21.87 -11.41
CA TYR A 8 -7.27 22.40 -10.21
C TYR A 8 -7.03 21.51 -8.98
N ARG A 9 -7.12 20.19 -9.15
CA ARG A 9 -6.92 19.22 -8.05
C ARG A 9 -5.46 19.11 -7.61
N LEU A 10 -4.50 19.39 -8.50
CA LEU A 10 -3.07 19.24 -8.24
C LEU A 10 -2.33 20.57 -7.94
N ALA A 11 -2.94 21.73 -8.15
CA ALA A 11 -2.31 23.06 -8.07
C ALA A 11 -1.61 23.37 -6.73
N LYS A 12 -1.95 22.66 -5.64
CA LYS A 12 -1.26 22.79 -4.34
C LYS A 12 0.10 22.05 -4.28
N LEU A 13 0.45 21.28 -5.30
CA LEU A 13 1.70 20.51 -5.41
C LEU A 13 2.44 20.93 -6.70
N SER A 14 2.87 22.19 -6.77
CA SER A 14 3.47 22.80 -7.97
C SER A 14 4.56 21.96 -8.63
N GLU A 15 5.45 21.34 -7.84
CA GLU A 15 6.52 20.47 -8.36
C GLU A 15 5.99 19.16 -8.96
N PHE A 16 5.01 18.52 -8.32
CA PHE A 16 4.44 17.28 -8.82
C PHE A 16 3.63 17.51 -10.10
N VAL A 17 2.90 18.63 -10.17
CA VAL A 17 2.21 19.07 -11.39
C VAL A 17 3.21 19.20 -12.53
N ILE A 18 4.35 19.86 -12.32
CA ILE A 18 5.38 20.00 -13.35
C ILE A 18 5.88 18.63 -13.82
N ILE A 19 6.13 17.68 -12.92
CA ILE A 19 6.55 16.32 -13.30
C ILE A 19 5.47 15.63 -14.15
N VAL A 20 4.20 15.68 -13.74
CA VAL A 20 3.10 15.09 -14.51
C VAL A 20 2.96 15.76 -15.88
N LEU A 21 3.09 17.09 -15.94
CA LEU A 21 3.05 17.85 -17.18
C LEU A 21 4.22 17.51 -18.11
N LEU A 22 5.44 17.38 -17.58
CA LEU A 22 6.61 16.97 -18.34
C LEU A 22 6.44 15.55 -18.91
N VAL A 23 5.91 14.65 -18.10
CA VAL A 23 5.60 13.28 -18.52
C VAL A 23 4.54 13.27 -19.63
N LEU A 24 3.46 14.05 -19.46
CA LEU A 24 2.41 14.20 -20.48
C LEU A 24 2.95 14.83 -21.76
N TRP A 25 3.83 15.83 -21.66
CA TRP A 25 4.45 16.48 -22.81
C TRP A 25 5.41 15.54 -23.55
N SER A 26 6.03 14.58 -22.85
CA SER A 26 6.95 13.62 -23.45
C SER A 26 6.29 12.50 -24.28
N VAL A 27 4.95 12.43 -24.32
CA VAL A 27 4.23 11.33 -24.96
C VAL A 27 3.09 11.85 -25.82
N ASP A 28 3.16 11.61 -27.13
CA ASP A 28 2.21 12.15 -28.11
C ASP A 28 0.79 11.59 -27.97
N ASN A 29 0.62 10.38 -27.41
CA ASN A 29 -0.68 9.74 -27.18
C ASN A 29 -0.64 8.74 -26.03
N ILE A 30 -1.29 9.06 -24.92
CA ILE A 30 -1.50 8.11 -23.81
C ILE A 30 -2.78 7.33 -24.04
N GLN A 31 -2.66 6.02 -24.29
CA GLN A 31 -3.82 5.12 -24.36
C GLN A 31 -4.38 4.89 -22.95
N SER A 32 -5.65 5.25 -22.73
CA SER A 32 -6.38 5.02 -21.46
C SER A 32 -7.00 3.63 -21.40
N ASP A 33 -6.16 2.61 -21.44
CA ASP A 33 -6.56 1.21 -21.63
C ASP A 33 -6.30 0.29 -20.42
N VAL A 34 -5.68 0.79 -19.36
CA VAL A 34 -5.37 0.02 -18.15
C VAL A 34 -6.49 0.15 -17.11
N GLN A 35 -6.93 -0.97 -16.55
CA GLN A 35 -8.01 -1.00 -15.55
C GLN A 35 -7.51 -1.41 -14.17
N PHE A 36 -6.42 -2.18 -14.09
CA PHE A 36 -5.84 -2.58 -12.80
C PHE A 36 -4.32 -2.41 -12.81
N ILE A 37 -3.76 -1.89 -11.73
CA ILE A 37 -2.30 -1.81 -11.54
C ILE A 37 -1.96 -2.32 -10.14
N GLU A 38 -1.08 -3.32 -10.06
CA GLU A 38 -0.49 -3.78 -8.80
C GLU A 38 0.94 -3.23 -8.67
N PHE A 39 1.17 -2.36 -7.68
CA PHE A 39 2.50 -1.89 -7.29
C PHE A 39 3.03 -2.70 -6.10
N PHE A 40 4.33 -3.01 -6.13
CA PHE A 40 5.01 -3.88 -5.17
C PHE A 40 4.41 -5.30 -5.19
N ALA A 41 4.23 -5.82 -6.40
CA ALA A 41 3.45 -7.03 -6.64
C ALA A 41 4.08 -8.27 -5.97
N GLY A 42 5.40 -8.32 -5.81
CA GLY A 42 6.12 -9.51 -5.39
C GLY A 42 5.77 -10.70 -6.27
N VAL A 43 5.05 -11.68 -5.70
CA VAL A 43 4.55 -12.85 -6.44
C VAL A 43 3.38 -12.54 -7.38
N GLY A 44 2.75 -11.37 -7.27
CA GLY A 44 1.71 -10.88 -8.18
C GLY A 44 0.35 -11.56 -8.04
N ASN A 45 -0.01 -12.04 -6.84
CA ASN A 45 -1.28 -12.76 -6.64
C ASN A 45 -2.51 -11.92 -6.98
N ALA A 46 -2.51 -10.62 -6.66
CA ALA A 46 -3.65 -9.77 -7.01
C ALA A 46 -3.69 -9.53 -8.53
N PHE A 47 -2.55 -9.27 -9.16
CA PHE A 47 -2.42 -9.16 -10.61
C PHE A 47 -2.91 -10.41 -11.32
N LEU A 48 -2.49 -11.60 -10.89
CA LEU A 48 -2.89 -12.88 -11.50
C LEU A 48 -4.40 -13.09 -11.42
N CYS A 49 -5.05 -12.66 -10.34
CA CYS A 49 -6.49 -12.72 -10.19
C CYS A 49 -7.21 -11.69 -11.06
N MET A 50 -6.66 -10.47 -11.19
CA MET A 50 -7.32 -9.37 -11.89
C MET A 50 -7.15 -9.44 -13.41
N GLN A 51 -6.05 -10.01 -13.91
CA GLN A 51 -5.79 -10.14 -15.35
C GLN A 51 -6.81 -11.05 -16.08
N GLU A 52 -7.55 -11.90 -15.36
CA GLU A 52 -8.61 -12.74 -15.95
C GLU A 52 -9.81 -11.91 -16.44
N HIS A 53 -10.00 -10.71 -15.86
CA HIS A 53 -11.17 -9.88 -16.11
C HIS A 53 -10.85 -8.45 -16.56
N TYR A 54 -9.63 -7.99 -16.31
CA TYR A 54 -9.23 -6.61 -16.50
C TYR A 54 -7.89 -6.51 -17.21
N ARG A 55 -7.73 -5.46 -18.02
CA ARG A 55 -6.41 -5.12 -18.54
C ARG A 55 -5.53 -4.63 -17.40
N SER A 56 -4.59 -5.48 -17.02
CA SER A 56 -3.83 -5.34 -15.78
C SER A 56 -2.35 -5.06 -16.06
N LEU A 57 -1.72 -4.27 -15.21
CA LEU A 57 -0.27 -4.08 -15.15
C LEU A 57 0.25 -4.48 -13.76
N ARG A 58 1.50 -4.93 -13.69
CA ARG A 58 2.20 -5.17 -12.43
C ARG A 58 3.54 -4.44 -12.41
N PHE A 59 3.94 -4.01 -11.22
CA PHE A 59 5.19 -3.32 -10.96
C PHE A 59 5.89 -3.95 -9.76
N ASP A 60 6.96 -4.68 -10.02
CA ASP A 60 7.92 -5.11 -9.01
C ASP A 60 9.36 -4.99 -9.51
N ILE A 61 10.30 -4.70 -8.60
CA ILE A 61 11.71 -4.61 -8.94
C ILE A 61 12.26 -5.92 -9.51
N GLU A 62 11.66 -7.05 -9.13
CA GLU A 62 12.03 -8.39 -9.61
C GLU A 62 11.60 -8.65 -11.07
N ASP A 63 10.68 -7.85 -11.63
CA ASP A 63 10.18 -8.02 -13.00
C ASP A 63 11.21 -7.61 -14.07
N HIS A 64 12.21 -6.83 -13.70
CA HIS A 64 13.27 -6.41 -14.61
C HIS A 64 14.61 -6.34 -13.89
N GLN A 65 15.62 -7.01 -14.42
CA GLN A 65 17.01 -6.79 -14.02
C GLN A 65 17.70 -5.97 -15.10
N ALA A 66 18.01 -4.71 -14.76
CA ALA A 66 18.71 -3.84 -15.68
C ALA A 66 20.14 -4.37 -15.93
N PRO A 67 20.63 -4.28 -17.18
CA PRO A 67 22.03 -4.56 -17.44
C PRO A 67 22.94 -3.58 -16.67
N PRO A 68 24.20 -3.97 -16.37
CA PRO A 68 25.15 -3.10 -15.69
C PRO A 68 25.24 -1.71 -16.35
N GLY A 69 25.20 -0.65 -15.53
CA GLY A 69 25.28 0.74 -16.01
C GLY A 69 23.96 1.34 -16.51
N ARG A 70 22.84 0.60 -16.47
CA ARG A 70 21.50 1.16 -16.74
C ARG A 70 20.62 1.17 -15.50
N SER A 71 19.73 2.16 -15.43
CA SER A 71 18.72 2.22 -14.38
C SER A 71 17.63 1.18 -14.60
N ASN A 72 17.17 0.55 -13.51
CA ASN A 72 16.04 -0.36 -13.55
C ASN A 72 14.73 0.45 -13.59
N PHE A 73 14.02 0.42 -14.71
CA PHE A 73 12.74 1.11 -14.83
C PHE A 73 11.61 0.45 -14.03
N MET A 74 11.81 -0.75 -13.48
CA MET A 74 10.89 -1.36 -12.50
C MET A 74 11.30 -1.05 -11.05
N ASP A 75 12.47 -0.44 -10.83
CA ASP A 75 12.84 0.07 -9.51
C ASP A 75 12.05 1.34 -9.21
N PHE A 76 11.03 1.18 -8.38
CA PHE A 76 10.16 2.27 -7.92
C PHE A 76 10.90 3.34 -7.10
N ALA A 77 12.12 3.09 -6.62
CA ALA A 77 12.99 4.09 -5.98
C ALA A 77 13.86 4.89 -6.98
N SER A 78 14.03 4.40 -8.21
CA SER A 78 14.74 5.12 -9.28
C SER A 78 13.86 6.20 -9.92
N THR A 79 14.45 7.28 -10.42
CA THR A 79 13.69 8.34 -11.14
C THR A 79 12.98 7.79 -12.36
N SER A 80 13.64 6.93 -13.14
CA SER A 80 13.06 6.28 -14.33
C SER A 80 11.87 5.40 -13.97
N GLY A 81 11.94 4.63 -12.88
CA GLY A 81 10.84 3.75 -12.49
C GLY A 81 9.65 4.50 -11.92
N PHE A 82 9.87 5.63 -11.24
CA PHE A 82 8.77 6.49 -10.83
C PHE A 82 8.10 7.19 -12.02
N ALA A 83 8.87 7.65 -13.00
CA ALA A 83 8.31 8.20 -14.24
C ALA A 83 7.46 7.16 -14.98
N LEU A 84 7.94 5.91 -15.08
CA LEU A 84 7.16 4.81 -15.67
C LEU A 84 5.88 4.51 -14.87
N ALA A 85 5.94 4.56 -13.54
CA ALA A 85 4.77 4.37 -12.70
C ALA A 85 3.73 5.49 -12.88
N ILE A 86 4.15 6.75 -13.00
CA ILE A 86 3.26 7.88 -13.34
C ILE A 86 2.60 7.61 -14.70
N MET A 87 3.39 7.23 -15.71
CA MET A 87 2.87 6.87 -17.03
C MET A 87 1.85 5.75 -16.97
N ALA A 88 2.08 4.71 -16.15
CA ALA A 88 1.13 3.62 -15.99
C ALA A 88 -0.20 4.09 -15.38
N VAL A 89 -0.16 4.96 -14.36
CA VAL A 89 -1.38 5.55 -13.78
C VAL A 89 -2.09 6.46 -14.78
N LEU A 90 -1.36 7.26 -15.58
CA LEU A 90 -1.96 8.10 -16.63
C LEU A 90 -2.61 7.28 -17.76
N ARG A 91 -2.12 6.06 -18.01
CA ARG A 91 -2.75 5.10 -18.94
C ARG A 91 -4.00 4.43 -18.40
N THR A 92 -4.40 4.73 -17.16
CA THR A 92 -5.62 4.14 -16.63
C THR A 92 -6.88 4.72 -17.28
N THR A 93 -7.93 3.92 -17.36
CA THR A 93 -9.25 4.39 -17.78
C THR A 93 -9.84 5.26 -16.66
N VAL A 94 -10.10 6.54 -16.98
CA VAL A 94 -10.72 7.52 -16.06
C VAL A 94 -12.01 6.95 -15.46
N ASP A 95 -12.19 7.12 -14.15
CA ASP A 95 -13.31 6.61 -13.35
C ASP A 95 -13.50 5.08 -13.33
N LYS A 96 -12.65 4.31 -14.01
CA LYS A 96 -12.80 2.85 -14.20
C LYS A 96 -11.50 2.08 -13.96
N SER A 97 -10.69 2.57 -13.02
CA SER A 97 -9.42 1.97 -12.68
C SER A 97 -9.30 1.64 -11.19
N LEU A 98 -8.48 0.64 -10.88
CA LEU A 98 -8.10 0.26 -9.53
C LEU A 98 -6.57 0.14 -9.43
N THR A 99 -5.95 0.87 -8.52
CA THR A 99 -4.55 0.66 -8.17
C THR A 99 -4.41 -0.01 -6.80
N HIS A 100 -3.58 -1.04 -6.71
CA HIS A 100 -3.26 -1.72 -5.46
C HIS A 100 -1.81 -1.46 -5.07
N TYR A 101 -1.56 -1.13 -3.81
CA TYR A 101 -0.23 -0.83 -3.27
C TYR A 101 0.11 -1.77 -2.10
N GLY A 102 0.97 -2.75 -2.36
CA GLY A 102 1.55 -3.65 -1.37
C GLY A 102 2.85 -3.12 -0.75
N ILE A 103 2.89 -1.84 -0.34
CA ILE A 103 4.17 -1.18 0.00
C ILE A 103 4.96 -1.94 1.07
N LYS A 104 6.27 -2.06 0.84
CA LYS A 104 7.22 -2.73 1.73
C LYS A 104 7.08 -2.22 3.18
N CYS A 105 6.51 -3.07 4.03
CA CYS A 105 6.19 -2.72 5.42
C CYS A 105 7.37 -2.92 6.40
N SER A 106 8.50 -3.45 5.93
CA SER A 106 9.56 -3.94 6.82
C SER A 106 10.10 -2.88 7.78
N SER A 107 10.25 -1.62 7.37
CA SER A 107 10.72 -0.55 8.26
C SER A 107 9.61 0.16 9.04
N PHE A 108 8.35 0.01 8.62
CA PHE A 108 7.17 0.60 9.26
C PHE A 108 6.53 -0.32 10.29
N CYS A 109 6.80 -1.63 10.26
CA CYS A 109 6.21 -2.57 11.19
C CYS A 109 6.77 -2.40 12.62
N GLN A 110 5.91 -2.64 13.61
CA GLN A 110 6.27 -2.53 15.03
C GLN A 110 7.49 -3.40 15.42
N MET A 111 7.69 -4.54 14.76
CA MET A 111 8.82 -5.43 15.04
C MET A 111 10.18 -4.81 14.67
N ASN A 112 10.20 -3.79 13.82
CA ASN A 112 11.43 -3.12 13.38
C ASN A 112 11.66 -1.79 14.14
N THR A 113 10.86 -1.43 15.14
CA THR A 113 11.02 -0.15 15.84
C THR A 113 12.38 -0.01 16.54
N GLY A 114 12.98 -1.12 16.98
CA GLY A 114 14.33 -1.11 17.58
C GLY A 114 15.43 -0.64 16.62
N THR A 115 15.38 -1.08 15.35
CA THR A 115 16.37 -0.69 14.33
C THR A 115 15.95 0.57 13.58
N SER A 116 14.69 0.64 13.15
CA SER A 116 14.18 1.80 12.41
C SER A 116 14.01 3.03 13.29
N ARG A 117 13.94 2.88 14.62
CA ARG A 117 13.61 3.93 15.60
C ARG A 117 12.31 4.68 15.28
N ARG A 118 11.42 4.08 14.49
CA ARG A 118 10.12 4.68 14.18
C ARG A 118 9.18 4.55 15.36
N SER A 119 8.36 5.57 15.55
CA SER A 119 7.22 5.55 16.47
C SER A 119 6.10 6.43 15.90
N ALA A 120 4.96 6.51 16.58
CA ALA A 120 3.91 7.45 16.21
C ALA A 120 4.39 8.92 16.21
N CYS A 121 5.31 9.28 17.12
CA CYS A 121 5.86 10.63 17.24
C CYS A 121 7.13 10.83 16.41
N ALA A 122 7.79 9.74 16.01
CA ALA A 122 9.01 9.75 15.20
C ALA A 122 8.83 8.87 13.95
N SER A 123 7.78 9.15 13.17
CA SER A 123 7.38 8.27 12.07
C SER A 123 8.38 8.21 10.92
N LEU A 124 9.29 9.18 10.78
CA LEU A 124 10.41 9.19 9.83
C LEU A 124 11.50 8.15 10.14
N GLY A 125 11.66 7.81 11.43
CA GLY A 125 12.67 6.89 11.92
C GLY A 125 14.11 7.41 11.83
N TYR A 126 15.07 6.50 11.92
CA TYR A 126 16.49 6.77 11.83
C TYR A 126 16.97 6.65 10.39
N THR A 127 16.95 7.79 9.69
CA THR A 127 17.16 7.88 8.23
C THR A 127 18.59 7.58 7.78
N THR A 128 19.55 7.45 8.69
CA THR A 128 20.90 6.98 8.36
C THR A 128 20.93 5.51 7.93
N TYR A 129 19.89 4.72 8.26
CA TYR A 129 19.76 3.37 7.73
C TYR A 129 19.21 3.41 6.30
N PRO A 130 19.90 2.82 5.29
CA PRO A 130 19.45 2.83 3.90
C PRO A 130 18.04 2.26 3.71
N SER A 131 17.67 1.23 4.48
CA SER A 131 16.34 0.63 4.41
C SER A 131 15.22 1.57 4.90
N VAL A 132 15.51 2.43 5.87
CA VAL A 132 14.57 3.46 6.38
C VAL A 132 14.40 4.56 5.34
N CYS A 133 15.51 5.05 4.79
CA CYS A 133 15.53 6.07 3.74
C CYS A 133 14.78 5.61 2.48
N SER A 134 15.09 4.41 1.98
CA SER A 134 14.39 3.80 0.85
C SER A 134 12.89 3.66 1.12
N SER A 135 12.50 3.17 2.32
CA SER A 135 11.07 3.05 2.66
C SER A 135 10.33 4.40 2.71
N ASN A 136 11.00 5.47 3.18
CA ASN A 136 10.43 6.82 3.14
C ASN A 136 10.20 7.27 1.70
N LEU A 137 11.22 7.13 0.85
CA LEU A 137 11.12 7.49 -0.58
C LEU A 137 10.00 6.74 -1.30
N LEU A 138 9.89 5.42 -1.08
CA LEU A 138 8.82 4.62 -1.67
C LEU A 138 7.44 5.12 -1.20
N LEU A 139 7.27 5.45 0.08
CA LEU A 139 6.02 5.97 0.62
C LEU A 139 5.65 7.35 0.06
N GLU A 140 6.61 8.28 -0.03
CA GLU A 140 6.40 9.60 -0.68
C GLU A 140 5.85 9.42 -2.10
N ARG A 141 6.51 8.58 -2.89
CA ARG A 141 6.10 8.29 -4.28
C ARG A 141 4.73 7.61 -4.36
N THR A 142 4.44 6.67 -3.47
CA THR A 142 3.13 6.03 -3.37
C THR A 142 2.03 7.05 -3.05
N THR A 143 2.27 8.00 -2.14
CA THR A 143 1.26 9.04 -1.83
C THR A 143 0.95 9.93 -3.02
N LEU A 144 1.95 10.26 -3.84
CA LEU A 144 1.77 11.03 -5.07
C LEU A 144 0.96 10.25 -6.12
N LEU A 145 1.21 8.95 -6.30
CA LEU A 145 0.42 8.11 -7.21
C LEU A 145 -1.02 7.93 -6.74
N ILE A 146 -1.25 7.82 -5.42
CA ILE A 146 -2.61 7.76 -4.87
C ILE A 146 -3.37 9.06 -5.17
N LEU A 147 -2.72 10.22 -5.00
CA LEU A 147 -3.32 11.52 -5.35
C LEU A 147 -3.63 11.62 -6.84
N LEU A 148 -2.70 11.21 -7.69
CA LEU A 148 -2.91 11.19 -9.14
C LEU A 148 -4.07 10.27 -9.53
N ASN A 149 -4.09 9.03 -9.03
CA ASN A 149 -5.18 8.08 -9.30
C ASN A 149 -6.53 8.60 -8.78
N THR A 150 -6.55 9.23 -7.60
CA THR A 150 -7.77 9.88 -7.06
C THR A 150 -8.23 11.03 -7.95
N ALA A 151 -7.31 11.83 -8.49
CA ALA A 151 -7.64 12.92 -9.40
C ALA A 151 -8.20 12.43 -10.74
N LEU A 152 -7.78 11.24 -11.20
CA LEU A 152 -8.33 10.53 -12.36
C LEU A 152 -9.65 9.80 -12.07
N GLY A 153 -10.19 9.90 -10.86
CA GLY A 153 -11.42 9.20 -10.45
C GLY A 153 -11.24 7.69 -10.22
N GLY A 154 -10.00 7.20 -10.24
CA GLY A 154 -9.69 5.80 -9.97
C GLY A 154 -9.88 5.43 -8.50
N ALA A 155 -10.22 4.16 -8.28
CA ALA A 155 -10.15 3.55 -6.96
C ALA A 155 -8.71 3.18 -6.62
N TRP A 156 -8.33 3.26 -5.34
CA TRP A 156 -7.04 2.75 -4.88
C TRP A 156 -7.20 1.93 -3.62
N THR A 157 -6.27 1.02 -3.39
CA THR A 157 -6.15 0.26 -2.15
C THR A 157 -4.70 0.24 -1.69
N LEU A 158 -4.45 0.47 -0.40
CA LEU A 158 -3.12 0.31 0.20
C LEU A 158 -3.19 -0.66 1.37
N GLU A 159 -2.37 -1.71 1.31
CA GLU A 159 -2.26 -2.74 2.34
C GLU A 159 -1.08 -2.44 3.28
N GLN A 160 -1.30 -2.63 4.59
CA GLN A 160 -0.24 -2.66 5.59
C GLN A 160 -0.54 -3.65 6.72
N PRO A 161 0.47 -4.23 7.39
CA PRO A 161 0.25 -4.99 8.60
C PRO A 161 -0.33 -4.12 9.72
N LYS A 162 -1.17 -4.71 10.57
CA LYS A 162 -1.66 -4.07 11.80
C LYS A 162 -0.49 -3.77 12.72
N GLY A 163 -0.40 -2.52 13.19
CA GLY A 163 0.73 -2.03 13.99
C GLY A 163 1.83 -1.37 13.15
N SER A 164 1.62 -1.20 11.83
CA SER A 164 2.44 -0.32 11.01
C SER A 164 2.33 1.13 11.51
N VAL A 165 3.46 1.83 11.59
CA VAL A 165 3.52 3.27 11.91
C VAL A 165 3.30 4.16 10.68
N LEU A 166 3.01 3.58 9.51
CA LEU A 166 2.78 4.30 8.26
C LEU A 166 1.67 5.36 8.39
N GLU A 167 0.61 5.09 9.16
CA GLU A 167 -0.49 6.04 9.36
C GLU A 167 -0.07 7.36 10.05
N TYR A 168 1.09 7.35 10.70
CA TYR A 168 1.69 8.51 11.36
C TYR A 168 2.67 9.27 10.45
N TYR A 169 2.93 8.77 9.25
CA TYR A 169 3.89 9.38 8.33
C TYR A 169 3.36 10.73 7.78
N PRO A 170 4.16 11.81 7.73
CA PRO A 170 3.66 13.14 7.41
C PRO A 170 2.95 13.24 6.06
N SER A 171 3.56 12.76 4.98
CA SER A 171 2.96 12.84 3.64
C SER A 171 1.73 11.96 3.46
N TRP A 172 1.69 10.82 4.15
CA TRP A 172 0.49 9.99 4.22
C TRP A 172 -0.67 10.77 4.85
N ARG A 173 -0.44 11.42 5.99
CA ARG A 173 -1.46 12.24 6.66
C ARG A 173 -1.93 13.41 5.82
N ARG A 174 -1.00 14.13 5.17
CA ARG A 174 -1.34 15.23 4.25
C ARG A 174 -2.17 14.73 3.07
N MET A 175 -1.81 13.59 2.48
CA MET A 175 -2.59 12.97 1.40
C MET A 175 -4.01 12.61 1.89
N MET A 176 -4.13 11.92 3.03
CA MET A 176 -5.42 11.53 3.59
C MET A 176 -6.30 12.76 3.90
N GLN A 177 -5.70 13.81 4.48
CA GLN A 177 -6.38 15.08 4.72
C GLN A 177 -6.88 15.70 3.40
N ALA A 178 -6.02 15.78 2.37
CA ALA A 178 -6.40 16.34 1.08
C ALA A 178 -7.56 15.56 0.43
N VAL A 179 -7.52 14.22 0.48
CA VAL A 179 -8.61 13.39 -0.06
C VAL A 179 -9.92 13.63 0.70
N CYS A 180 -9.89 13.71 2.04
CA CYS A 180 -11.07 13.97 2.85
C CYS A 180 -11.61 15.41 2.70
N GLU A 181 -10.74 16.42 2.55
CA GLU A 181 -11.15 17.81 2.34
C GLU A 181 -11.96 17.97 1.04
N HIS A 182 -11.64 17.20 -0.01
CA HIS A 182 -12.32 17.29 -1.31
C HIS A 182 -13.44 16.27 -1.50
N GLY A 183 -13.30 15.07 -0.92
CA GLY A 183 -14.29 13.98 -1.05
C GLY A 183 -15.26 13.86 0.13
N GLY A 184 -15.09 14.68 1.18
CA GLY A 184 -15.88 14.61 2.40
C GLY A 184 -15.39 13.55 3.42
N PRO A 185 -16.10 13.41 4.55
CA PRO A 185 -15.67 12.52 5.65
C PRO A 185 -15.58 11.04 5.25
N PHE A 186 -16.32 10.58 4.23
CA PHE A 186 -16.31 9.18 3.76
C PHE A 186 -15.44 8.96 2.53
N ALA A 187 -14.60 9.93 2.18
CA ALA A 187 -13.70 9.85 1.03
C ALA A 187 -12.67 8.74 1.16
N VAL A 188 -12.35 8.31 2.39
CA VAL A 188 -11.43 7.20 2.65
C VAL A 188 -12.03 6.23 3.66
N ALA A 189 -12.14 4.98 3.25
CA ALA A 189 -12.48 3.84 4.09
C ALA A 189 -11.21 3.14 4.60
N ARG A 190 -11.31 2.60 5.81
CA ARG A 190 -10.30 1.70 6.39
C ARG A 190 -10.99 0.43 6.87
N THR A 191 -10.51 -0.71 6.41
CA THR A 191 -10.93 -2.01 6.92
C THR A 191 -9.76 -2.78 7.53
N SER A 192 -10.07 -3.79 8.32
CA SER A 192 -9.08 -4.73 8.83
C SER A 192 -9.44 -6.14 8.41
N LEU A 193 -8.45 -6.92 8.00
CA LEU A 193 -8.66 -8.31 7.64
C LEU A 193 -7.59 -9.21 8.25
N TRP A 194 -7.92 -10.49 8.36
CA TRP A 194 -6.98 -11.53 8.73
C TRP A 194 -6.54 -12.26 7.47
N MET A 195 -5.24 -12.21 7.13
CA MET A 195 -4.68 -12.91 5.97
C MET A 195 -4.98 -14.42 5.98
N GLY A 196 -5.12 -15.01 7.17
CA GLY A 196 -5.49 -16.41 7.32
C GLY A 196 -6.91 -16.74 6.79
N LEU A 197 -7.84 -15.78 6.78
CA LEU A 197 -9.18 -15.96 6.15
C LEU A 197 -9.11 -15.90 4.61
N TYR A 198 -7.93 -15.62 4.07
CA TYR A 198 -7.59 -15.60 2.66
C TYR A 198 -6.56 -16.69 2.29
N GLY A 199 -6.38 -17.68 3.16
CA GLY A 199 -5.51 -18.84 2.88
C GLY A 199 -4.02 -18.62 3.19
N ALA A 200 -3.62 -17.50 3.80
CA ALA A 200 -2.23 -17.33 4.21
C ALA A 200 -1.89 -18.24 5.41
N ASP A 201 -0.71 -18.87 5.37
CA ASP A 201 -0.22 -19.78 6.42
C ASP A 201 -0.22 -19.14 7.82
N THR A 202 0.13 -17.86 7.89
CA THR A 202 0.12 -17.10 9.14
C THR A 202 -1.06 -16.14 9.16
N PRO A 203 -1.93 -16.21 10.18
CA PRO A 203 -3.05 -15.29 10.30
C PRO A 203 -2.58 -13.91 10.79
N LYS A 204 -1.90 -13.17 9.91
CA LYS A 204 -1.49 -11.79 10.19
C LYS A 204 -2.69 -10.87 9.99
N ARG A 205 -2.88 -9.92 10.90
CA ARG A 205 -3.91 -8.89 10.76
C ARG A 205 -3.35 -7.73 9.96
N HIS A 206 -4.08 -7.30 8.93
CA HIS A 206 -3.69 -6.22 8.03
C HIS A 206 -4.77 -5.13 8.03
N TYR A 207 -4.37 -3.89 7.74
CA TYR A 207 -5.24 -2.79 7.40
C TYR A 207 -5.21 -2.55 5.90
N PHE A 208 -6.38 -2.25 5.36
CA PHE A 208 -6.55 -1.81 3.98
C PHE A 208 -7.18 -0.41 4.02
N TYR A 209 -6.53 0.52 3.35
CA TYR A 209 -7.03 1.87 3.10
C TYR A 209 -7.53 1.94 1.66
N SER A 210 -8.64 2.64 1.42
CA SER A 210 -9.18 2.82 0.07
C SER A 210 -10.07 4.04 -0.01
N ASN A 211 -10.15 4.69 -1.16
CA ASN A 211 -11.23 5.65 -1.45
C ASN A 211 -12.55 4.99 -1.86
N SER A 212 -12.63 3.65 -1.85
CA SER A 212 -13.86 2.90 -2.12
C SER A 212 -14.39 2.21 -0.86
N GLN A 213 -15.68 2.41 -0.58
CA GLN A 213 -16.38 1.75 0.53
C GLN A 213 -16.48 0.22 0.34
N SER A 214 -16.33 -0.26 -0.90
CA SER A 214 -16.28 -1.70 -1.19
C SER A 214 -15.14 -2.42 -0.48
N VAL A 215 -14.11 -1.69 -0.02
CA VAL A 215 -13.02 -2.28 0.78
C VAL A 215 -13.54 -2.95 2.05
N HIS A 216 -14.66 -2.50 2.63
CA HIS A 216 -15.26 -3.12 3.82
C HIS A 216 -15.70 -4.57 3.59
N LYS A 217 -15.99 -4.95 2.34
CA LYS A 217 -16.34 -6.34 1.97
C LYS A 217 -15.16 -7.31 2.15
N LEU A 218 -13.94 -6.79 2.33
CA LEU A 218 -12.76 -7.59 2.67
C LEU A 218 -12.70 -7.99 4.16
N ASP A 219 -13.56 -7.44 5.03
CA ASP A 219 -13.64 -7.91 6.41
C ASP A 219 -14.50 -9.18 6.48
N LYS A 220 -13.85 -10.35 6.42
CA LYS A 220 -14.49 -11.66 6.65
C LYS A 220 -14.79 -11.95 8.13
N GLY A 221 -14.61 -10.97 9.02
CA GLY A 221 -14.93 -11.06 10.44
C GLY A 221 -13.81 -11.62 11.32
N LYS A 222 -14.19 -12.23 12.43
CA LYS A 222 -13.26 -12.70 13.46
C LYS A 222 -12.57 -14.01 13.04
N LEU A 223 -11.27 -14.07 13.27
CA LEU A 223 -10.51 -15.31 13.10
C LEU A 223 -10.87 -16.33 14.18
N HIS A 224 -11.39 -17.49 13.79
CA HIS A 224 -11.56 -18.62 14.71
C HIS A 224 -10.23 -19.39 14.85
N VAL A 225 -9.48 -19.08 15.92
CA VAL A 225 -8.10 -19.56 16.18
C VAL A 225 -7.97 -21.09 16.13
N LYS A 226 -9.05 -21.84 16.43
CA LYS A 226 -9.05 -23.31 16.47
C LYS A 226 -8.64 -23.97 15.14
N LYS A 227 -8.68 -23.25 14.02
CA LYS A 227 -8.36 -23.78 12.68
C LYS A 227 -6.92 -23.56 12.22
N PHE A 228 -6.11 -22.78 12.95
CA PHE A 228 -4.71 -22.59 12.59
C PHE A 228 -3.86 -23.58 13.37
N ASP A 229 -3.26 -24.51 12.62
CA ASP A 229 -2.39 -25.54 13.19
C ASP A 229 -1.31 -24.90 14.06
N LYS A 230 -0.93 -25.61 15.14
CA LYS A 230 -0.05 -25.11 16.21
C LYS A 230 1.11 -24.31 15.61
N LYS A 231 1.20 -23.02 15.98
CA LYS A 231 2.25 -22.08 15.55
C LYS A 231 3.59 -22.82 15.48
N LYS A 232 4.15 -22.97 14.27
CA LYS A 232 5.54 -23.38 14.11
C LYS A 232 6.39 -22.44 14.97
N LYS A 233 7.19 -22.99 15.89
CA LYS A 233 8.07 -22.18 16.74
C LYS A 233 9.07 -21.51 15.81
N THR A 234 8.98 -20.20 15.64
CA THR A 234 9.84 -19.45 14.72
C THR A 234 11.19 -19.09 15.35
N ALA A 235 11.27 -19.02 16.68
CA ALA A 235 12.54 -18.79 17.38
C ALA A 235 12.64 -19.66 18.63
N HIS A 236 13.86 -20.08 18.95
CA HIS A 236 14.22 -20.65 20.23
C HIS A 236 14.72 -19.53 21.15
N TYR A 237 14.15 -19.45 22.34
CA TYR A 237 14.65 -18.61 23.42
C TYR A 237 15.70 -19.39 24.21
N SER A 238 16.87 -18.80 24.41
CA SER A 238 17.95 -19.39 25.20
C SER A 238 18.68 -18.30 26.00
N TYR A 239 19.46 -18.70 27.00
CA TYR A 239 20.41 -17.82 27.68
C TYR A 239 21.82 -18.18 27.22
N ASP A 240 22.66 -17.18 26.97
CA ASP A 240 24.08 -17.41 26.72
C ASP A 240 24.85 -17.73 28.02
N LYS A 241 26.15 -18.01 27.89
CA LYS A 241 27.06 -18.26 29.02
C LYS A 241 27.16 -17.11 30.03
N ASN A 242 26.73 -15.89 29.66
CA ASN A 242 26.70 -14.71 30.51
C ASN A 242 25.31 -14.43 31.08
N ASN A 243 24.39 -15.40 31.00
CA ASN A 243 22.98 -15.28 31.40
C ASN A 243 22.22 -14.16 30.65
N LYS A 244 22.66 -13.83 29.42
CA LYS A 244 21.96 -12.88 28.55
C LYS A 244 20.95 -13.62 27.69
N ALA A 245 19.73 -13.10 27.67
CA ALA A 245 18.66 -13.61 26.82
C ALA A 245 19.01 -13.49 25.33
N CYS A 246 18.93 -14.60 24.62
CA CYS A 246 19.22 -14.75 23.20
C CYS A 246 18.02 -15.39 22.48
N TRP A 247 17.81 -14.99 21.23
CA TRP A 247 16.79 -15.57 20.36
C TRP A 247 17.48 -16.17 19.14
N THR A 248 17.35 -17.47 18.93
CA THR A 248 17.88 -18.15 17.74
C THR A 248 16.73 -18.42 16.77
N ALA A 249 16.83 -17.89 15.56
CA ALA A 249 15.88 -18.17 14.49
C ALA A 249 15.83 -19.67 14.19
N THR A 250 14.64 -20.24 14.07
CA THR A 250 14.46 -21.59 13.51
C THR A 250 14.54 -21.56 11.98
N LYS A 251 14.70 -22.73 11.35
CA LYS A 251 14.66 -22.87 9.89
C LYS A 251 13.37 -22.28 9.28
N ASP A 252 12.26 -22.35 10.01
CA ASP A 252 10.98 -21.78 9.57
C ASP A 252 11.02 -20.24 9.53
N LEU A 253 11.73 -19.57 10.46
CA LEU A 253 11.88 -18.11 10.42
C LEU A 253 12.78 -17.68 9.26
N SER A 254 13.89 -18.38 9.00
CA SER A 254 14.74 -18.11 7.83
C SER A 254 13.99 -18.37 6.52
N GLY A 255 13.10 -19.36 6.47
CA GLY A 255 12.22 -19.60 5.33
C GLY A 255 11.26 -18.43 5.08
N THR A 256 10.66 -17.87 6.14
CA THR A 256 9.81 -16.67 6.02
C THR A 256 10.57 -15.40 5.64
N GLN A 257 11.88 -15.34 5.88
CA GLN A 257 12.76 -14.26 5.39
C GLN A 257 13.15 -14.46 3.92
N LEU A 258 13.07 -15.69 3.40
CA LEU A 258 13.45 -16.11 2.04
C LEU A 258 12.23 -16.37 1.12
N LEU A 259 11.01 -15.96 1.53
CA LEU A 259 9.75 -16.20 0.80
C LEU A 259 9.67 -15.60 -0.62
N ALA A 260 10.74 -15.02 -1.15
CA ALA A 260 10.85 -14.59 -2.54
C ALA A 260 10.99 -15.75 -3.57
N LYS A 261 10.95 -17.05 -3.16
CA LYS A 261 11.36 -18.15 -4.08
C LYS A 261 10.48 -19.41 -4.15
N GLN A 262 9.29 -19.47 -3.56
CA GLN A 262 8.43 -20.66 -3.72
C GLN A 262 7.26 -20.42 -4.66
N PRO A 263 7.04 -21.26 -5.70
CA PRO A 263 5.83 -21.23 -6.50
C PRO A 263 4.65 -21.70 -5.64
N ILE A 264 3.67 -20.81 -5.44
CA ILE A 264 2.44 -21.09 -4.70
C ILE A 264 1.54 -21.95 -5.59
N LYS A 265 1.15 -23.13 -5.11
CA LYS A 265 0.09 -23.95 -5.73
C LYS A 265 -1.27 -23.39 -5.33
N GLU A 266 -2.10 -23.13 -6.34
CA GLU A 266 -3.57 -22.95 -6.32
C GLU A 266 -4.22 -22.58 -4.97
N VAL A 267 -4.16 -21.29 -4.60
CA VAL A 267 -5.06 -20.72 -3.57
C VAL A 267 -5.46 -19.30 -3.95
N VAL A 268 -6.23 -19.08 -5.02
CA VAL A 268 -6.94 -17.79 -5.23
C VAL A 268 -8.19 -17.98 -6.09
N LEU A 269 -9.31 -18.42 -5.49
CA LEU A 269 -10.64 -18.39 -6.14
C LEU A 269 -11.71 -17.66 -5.31
N SER A 270 -11.32 -16.98 -4.21
CA SER A 270 -12.28 -16.28 -3.33
C SER A 270 -12.23 -14.75 -3.41
N TYR A 271 -11.53 -14.19 -4.40
CA TYR A 271 -11.49 -12.73 -4.65
C TYR A 271 -12.58 -12.26 -5.64
N VAL A 272 -13.28 -13.16 -6.34
CA VAL A 272 -13.87 -12.85 -7.66
C VAL A 272 -15.39 -12.59 -7.69
N TYR A 273 -16.11 -12.63 -6.56
CA TYR A 273 -17.56 -12.32 -6.57
C TYR A 273 -17.94 -10.98 -5.95
N LEU A 274 -17.13 -9.95 -6.18
CA LEU A 274 -17.60 -8.57 -6.05
C LEU A 274 -17.78 -8.01 -7.45
N HIS A 275 -19.01 -8.04 -7.95
CA HIS A 275 -19.41 -7.25 -9.12
C HIS A 275 -18.82 -5.83 -8.97
N PRO A 276 -18.21 -5.26 -10.03
CA PRO A 276 -17.84 -3.86 -9.98
C PRO A 276 -19.11 -3.09 -9.63
N PRO A 277 -19.14 -2.31 -8.54
CA PRO A 277 -20.24 -1.38 -8.36
C PRO A 277 -20.23 -0.49 -9.61
N GLU A 278 -21.39 -0.30 -10.23
CA GLU A 278 -21.56 0.90 -11.05
C GLU A 278 -21.05 2.07 -10.20
N PRO A 279 -20.31 3.03 -10.79
CA PRO A 279 -19.89 4.22 -10.07
C PRO A 279 -21.12 5.07 -9.76
N THR A 280 -21.92 4.66 -8.79
CA THR A 280 -22.86 5.53 -8.10
C THR A 280 -22.00 6.49 -7.30
N PHE A 281 -21.76 7.67 -7.88
CA PHE A 281 -21.43 8.86 -7.12
C PHE A 281 -22.44 8.94 -5.96
N LEU A 282 -21.95 8.76 -4.73
CA LEU A 282 -22.75 8.76 -3.53
C LEU A 282 -23.34 10.17 -3.31
N GLN A 283 -24.54 10.41 -3.81
CA GLN A 283 -25.48 11.34 -3.18
C GLN A 283 -26.25 10.53 -2.12
N GLY A 284 -25.81 10.53 -0.86
CA GLY A 284 -26.49 9.79 0.20
C GLY A 284 -25.98 10.12 1.61
N PRO A 285 -26.87 10.38 2.59
CA PRO A 285 -26.50 10.89 3.91
C PRO A 285 -26.25 9.74 4.89
N TYR A 286 -25.00 9.34 5.07
CA TYR A 286 -24.62 8.48 6.20
C TYR A 286 -23.57 9.19 7.03
N SER A 287 -23.99 9.87 8.11
CA SER A 287 -23.06 10.47 9.07
C SER A 287 -22.43 9.39 9.95
N CYS A 288 -21.25 8.88 9.57
CA CYS A 288 -20.35 8.27 10.54
C CYS A 288 -19.41 9.36 11.08
N ASP A 289 -19.54 9.63 12.37
CA ASP A 289 -18.79 10.67 13.09
C ASP A 289 -17.32 10.25 13.30
N ILE A 290 -16.42 10.82 12.50
CA ILE A 290 -14.97 10.58 12.58
C ILE A 290 -14.31 11.35 13.75
N ARG A 291 -15.06 12.18 14.50
CA ARG A 291 -14.52 12.87 15.69
C ARG A 291 -14.00 11.89 16.77
N GLY A 292 -14.40 10.62 16.72
CA GLY A 292 -13.90 9.58 17.64
C GLY A 292 -12.48 9.09 17.41
N VAL A 293 -11.88 9.25 16.22
CA VAL A 293 -10.57 8.65 15.88
C VAL A 293 -9.41 9.65 15.94
N TYR A 294 -9.67 10.94 15.70
CA TYR A 294 -8.62 11.97 15.71
C TYR A 294 -8.58 12.85 16.96
N ASN A 295 -9.64 12.92 17.77
CA ASN A 295 -9.74 13.91 18.85
C ASN A 295 -9.41 13.39 20.27
N LYS A 296 -9.22 12.07 20.47
CA LYS A 296 -8.95 11.51 21.82
C LYS A 296 -7.50 11.61 22.31
N ASN A 297 -6.54 11.98 21.47
CA ASN A 297 -5.11 11.98 21.83
C ASN A 297 -4.48 13.38 21.96
N LEU A 298 -5.25 14.47 21.85
CA LEU A 298 -4.73 15.84 21.89
C LEU A 298 -5.33 16.71 23.02
N GLN A 299 -6.26 16.20 23.83
CA GLN A 299 -6.91 16.98 24.89
C GLN A 299 -6.51 16.62 26.33
N ASN A 300 -5.67 15.61 26.55
CA ASN A 300 -5.14 15.34 27.89
C ASN A 300 -3.69 15.83 27.98
N GLY A 301 -3.56 17.15 28.10
CA GLY A 301 -2.33 17.77 28.62
C GLY A 301 -2.13 17.37 30.08
N PHE A 302 -1.10 16.58 30.31
CA PHE A 302 -0.22 16.62 31.47
C PHE A 302 1.14 16.11 30.98
N TRP A 303 2.18 16.86 31.38
CA TRP A 303 3.57 16.93 30.91
C TRP A 303 3.80 17.91 29.77
#